data_AF-A0A956AM97-F1
#
_entry.id   AF-A0A956AM97-F1
#
_cell.length_a   1.000
_cell.length_b   1.000
_cell.length_c   1.000
_cell.angle_alpha   90.00
_cell.angle_beta   90.00
_cell.angle_gamma   90.00
#
_symmetry.space_group_name_H-M   'P 1'
#
loop_
_entity.id
_entity.type
_entity.pdbx_description
1 polymer ?
#
loop_
_entity_poly.entity_id
_entity_poly.type
_entity_poly.pdbx_seq_one_letter_code
_entity_poly.pdbx_strand_id
1 'polypeptide(L)'
;MSVRDSIIVETDPCAPWTGVARYRVSALHIPTSAEARADAIVGHDVDRKPTTCSVPDYAGDVDNALIDLVDGLPMLLPDVAIDLQAALDMGLSCAVGATDCTRLDVVLEIRTSAHCVSLRVLDGTGASAAVLGGPYVGTRDTGGSFRVIGGALSLPSTNLPNAAPLWLGDLFLTGRVEGPSVSNLVLGGVLQREPLERAVLELLPSLGTELAADDVLLILGNLYDVEVGGTCAGMSVGLTGAATRVPEP
;
A
#
# COMPACT_ATOMS: atom_id res chain seq x y z
N MET A 1 -27.80 24.34 -47.31
CA MET A 1 -27.84 23.73 -45.97
C MET A 1 -26.40 23.49 -45.54
N SER A 2 -25.88 24.30 -44.62
CA SER A 2 -24.54 24.13 -44.06
C SER A 2 -24.73 23.44 -42.70
N VAL A 3 -24.26 22.19 -42.61
CA VAL A 3 -24.20 21.45 -41.36
C VAL A 3 -23.04 22.04 -40.57
N ARG A 4 -23.34 22.70 -39.46
CA ARG A 4 -22.32 23.13 -38.49
C ARG A 4 -21.98 21.92 -37.64
N ASP A 5 -20.83 21.30 -37.92
CA ASP A 5 -20.21 20.36 -37.00
C ASP A 5 -19.95 21.08 -35.67
N SER A 6 -20.70 20.68 -34.65
CA SER A 6 -20.47 21.14 -33.28
C SER A 6 -19.38 20.24 -32.70
N ILE A 7 -18.14 20.73 -32.66
CA ILE A 7 -17.07 20.10 -31.91
C ILE A 7 -17.41 20.25 -30.44
N ILE A 8 -17.84 19.17 -29.79
CA ILE A 8 -17.90 19.10 -28.34
C ILE A 8 -16.45 18.95 -27.86
N VAL A 9 -15.86 20.04 -27.39
CA VAL A 9 -14.61 19.97 -26.63
C VAL A 9 -14.98 19.42 -25.27
N GLU A 10 -14.78 18.12 -25.07
CA GLU A 10 -14.88 17.51 -23.75
C GLU A 10 -13.74 18.08 -22.90
N THR A 11 -14.06 19.04 -22.05
CA THR A 11 -13.10 19.64 -21.13
C THR A 11 -12.76 18.62 -20.06
N ASP A 12 -11.49 18.23 -19.96
CA ASP A 12 -10.99 17.44 -18.83
C ASP A 12 -11.42 18.12 -17.52
N PRO A 13 -12.31 17.51 -16.71
CA PRO A 13 -12.84 18.13 -15.49
C PRO A 13 -11.74 18.35 -14.45
N CYS A 14 -10.59 17.72 -14.63
CA CYS A 14 -9.42 17.88 -13.78
C CYS A 14 -8.42 18.91 -14.32
N ALA A 15 -8.60 19.47 -15.52
CA ALA A 15 -7.74 20.53 -16.01
C ALA A 15 -8.12 21.91 -15.41
N PRO A 16 -7.16 22.83 -15.25
CA PRO A 16 -5.72 22.67 -15.46
C PRO A 16 -5.03 21.96 -14.29
N TRP A 17 -4.01 21.17 -14.63
CA TRP A 17 -3.12 20.51 -13.67
C TRP A 17 -1.96 21.42 -13.25
N THR A 18 -1.54 21.32 -12.01
CA THR A 18 -0.30 21.91 -11.50
C THR A 18 0.93 21.17 -12.05
N GLY A 19 2.11 21.73 -11.76
CA GLY A 19 3.39 21.04 -11.95
C GLY A 19 3.50 19.77 -11.11
N VAL A 20 4.46 18.92 -11.47
CA VAL A 20 4.73 17.68 -10.74
C VAL A 20 5.47 18.01 -9.44
N ALA A 21 5.01 17.46 -8.33
CA ALA A 21 5.74 17.46 -7.06
C ALA A 21 6.01 16.01 -6.63
N ARG A 22 7.21 15.75 -6.12
CA ARG A 22 7.61 14.43 -5.60
C ARG A 22 7.73 14.48 -4.09
N TYR A 23 7.15 13.49 -3.41
CA TYR A 23 7.21 13.34 -1.96
C TYR A 23 7.77 11.96 -1.63
N ARG A 24 8.92 11.91 -0.96
CA ARG A 24 9.51 10.66 -0.49
C ARG A 24 8.82 10.26 0.81
N VAL A 25 8.31 9.03 0.85
CA VAL A 25 7.72 8.44 2.04
C VAL A 25 8.82 8.35 3.11
N SER A 26 8.55 8.97 4.26
CA SER A 26 9.50 9.06 5.37
C SER A 26 9.12 8.18 6.55
N ALA A 27 7.87 7.72 6.59
CA ALA A 27 7.36 6.80 7.61
C ALA A 27 6.26 5.93 7.01
N LEU A 28 6.29 4.64 7.34
CA LEU A 28 5.20 3.69 7.15
C LEU A 28 5.02 2.94 8.47
N HIS A 29 3.77 2.82 8.90
CA HIS A 29 3.39 2.20 10.15
C HIS A 29 2.32 1.14 9.87
N ILE A 30 2.58 -0.07 10.34
CA ILE A 30 1.61 -1.16 10.45
C ILE A 30 0.78 -0.87 11.69
N PRO A 31 -0.50 -0.53 11.56
CA PRO A 31 -1.35 -0.27 12.71
C PRO A 31 -1.46 -1.51 13.61
N THR A 32 -1.70 -1.28 14.90
CA THR A 32 -1.84 -2.33 15.90
C THR A 32 -3.30 -2.55 16.28
N SER A 33 -3.63 -3.72 16.83
CA SER A 33 -4.98 -3.96 17.35
C SER A 33 -5.35 -3.02 18.51
N ALA A 34 -4.36 -2.52 19.27
CA ALA A 34 -4.58 -1.52 20.31
C ALA A 34 -5.01 -0.16 19.73
N GLU A 35 -4.38 0.28 18.63
CA GLU A 35 -4.76 1.50 17.92
C GLU A 35 -6.15 1.38 17.30
N ALA A 36 -6.45 0.22 16.70
CA ALA A 36 -7.78 -0.02 16.14
C ALA A 36 -8.88 0.04 17.21
N ARG A 37 -8.66 -0.54 18.39
CA ARG A 37 -9.58 -0.44 19.55
C ARG A 37 -9.70 0.96 20.13
N ALA A 38 -8.77 1.85 19.81
CA ALA A 38 -8.77 3.25 20.20
C ALA A 38 -9.36 4.17 19.11
N ASP A 39 -10.07 3.60 18.12
CA ASP A 39 -10.68 4.30 16.99
C ASP A 39 -9.68 5.08 16.12
N ALA A 40 -8.41 4.63 16.08
CA ALA A 40 -7.42 5.18 15.15
C ALA A 40 -7.74 4.76 13.71
N ILE A 41 -7.23 5.53 12.74
CA ILE A 41 -7.30 5.11 11.34
C ILE A 41 -6.30 3.98 11.12
N VAL A 42 -6.80 2.80 10.78
CA VAL A 42 -5.97 1.61 10.61
C VAL A 42 -5.98 1.04 9.19
N GLY A 43 -6.71 1.63 8.25
CA GLY A 43 -6.81 1.12 6.89
C GLY A 43 -7.99 1.71 6.13
N HIS A 44 -8.48 0.94 5.16
CA HIS A 44 -9.69 1.25 4.39
C HIS A 44 -10.58 0.03 4.35
N ASP A 45 -11.88 0.26 4.17
CA ASP A 45 -12.84 -0.71 3.65
C ASP A 45 -12.50 -0.97 2.17
N VAL A 46 -11.72 -2.02 1.89
CA VAL A 46 -11.18 -2.33 0.56
C VAL A 46 -12.17 -3.13 -0.28
N ASP A 47 -13.04 -3.92 0.35
CA ASP A 47 -14.00 -4.77 -0.36
C ASP A 47 -15.44 -4.20 -0.39
N ARG A 48 -15.72 -3.17 0.43
CA ARG A 48 -17.01 -2.48 0.57
C ARG A 48 -18.13 -3.38 1.05
N LYS A 49 -17.77 -4.41 1.78
CA LYS A 49 -18.68 -5.34 2.40
C LYS A 49 -18.44 -5.29 3.91
N PRO A 50 -19.48 -5.59 4.70
CA PRO A 50 -19.25 -5.98 6.08
C PRO A 50 -18.50 -7.32 6.11
N THR A 51 -18.10 -7.74 7.30
CA THR A 51 -17.45 -9.02 7.64
C THR A 51 -17.67 -10.11 6.59
N THR A 52 -16.62 -10.32 5.81
CA THR A 52 -16.55 -11.30 4.73
C THR A 52 -15.55 -12.40 5.14
N CYS A 53 -15.69 -13.60 4.57
CA CYS A 53 -14.76 -14.71 4.79
C CYS A 53 -14.54 -15.19 6.23
N SER A 54 -15.45 -14.84 7.15
CA SER A 54 -15.36 -15.15 8.59
C SER A 54 -14.19 -14.48 9.32
N VAL A 55 -13.57 -13.47 8.71
CA VAL A 55 -12.56 -12.61 9.34
C VAL A 55 -13.27 -11.30 9.68
N PRO A 56 -13.39 -10.92 10.97
CA PRO A 56 -14.09 -9.70 11.34
C PRO A 56 -13.32 -8.44 10.96
N ASP A 57 -14.02 -7.47 10.37
CA ASP A 57 -13.47 -6.15 10.10
C ASP A 57 -13.28 -5.34 11.40
N TYR A 58 -12.42 -4.34 11.31
CA TYR A 58 -12.28 -3.32 12.35
C TYR A 58 -13.43 -2.30 12.29
N ALA A 59 -13.53 -1.45 13.32
CA ALA A 59 -14.60 -0.45 13.43
C ALA A 59 -14.72 0.41 12.16
N GLY A 60 -15.95 0.53 11.65
CA GLY A 60 -16.23 1.25 10.40
C GLY A 60 -16.03 0.40 9.14
N ASP A 61 -16.15 -0.92 9.25
CA ASP A 61 -15.98 -1.91 8.17
C ASP A 61 -14.56 -1.84 7.55
N VAL A 62 -13.55 -1.55 8.37
CA VAL A 62 -12.16 -1.40 7.90
C VAL A 62 -11.48 -2.75 7.81
N ASP A 63 -11.05 -3.11 6.61
CA ASP A 63 -10.25 -4.30 6.34
C ASP A 63 -8.77 -4.04 6.65
N ASN A 64 -8.19 -4.80 7.59
CA ASN A 64 -6.74 -4.85 7.76
C ASN A 64 -6.25 -6.13 8.45
N ALA A 65 -6.36 -7.28 7.77
CA ALA A 65 -5.89 -8.57 8.27
C ALA A 65 -4.37 -8.64 8.52
N LEU A 66 -3.58 -7.67 8.00
CA LEU A 66 -2.16 -7.54 8.35
C LEU A 66 -1.96 -7.30 9.85
N ILE A 67 -2.89 -6.62 10.53
CA ILE A 67 -2.82 -6.41 11.99
C ILE A 67 -2.84 -7.77 12.70
N ASP A 68 -3.78 -8.63 12.32
CA ASP A 68 -3.95 -9.96 12.92
C ASP A 68 -2.77 -10.89 12.58
N LEU A 69 -2.20 -10.76 11.38
CA LEU A 69 -0.95 -11.44 11.02
C LEU A 69 0.17 -11.04 11.99
N VAL A 70 0.43 -9.74 12.15
CA VAL A 70 1.53 -9.22 12.97
C VAL A 70 1.34 -9.57 14.45
N ASP A 71 0.12 -9.43 14.98
CA ASP A 71 -0.21 -9.81 16.35
C ASP A 71 -0.03 -11.33 16.57
N GLY A 72 -0.28 -12.14 15.53
CA GLY A 72 -0.12 -13.60 15.57
C GLY A 72 1.33 -14.08 15.45
N LEU A 73 2.20 -13.36 14.73
CA LEU A 73 3.57 -13.80 14.42
C LEU A 73 4.37 -14.29 15.64
N PRO A 74 4.39 -13.60 16.79
CA PRO A 74 5.13 -14.06 17.97
C PRO A 74 4.64 -15.39 18.55
N MET A 75 3.36 -15.72 18.38
CA MET A 75 2.81 -17.01 18.84
C MET A 75 3.16 -18.15 17.89
N LEU A 76 3.32 -17.84 16.61
CA LEU A 76 3.61 -18.80 15.54
C LEU A 76 5.10 -19.12 15.46
N LEU A 77 5.92 -18.12 15.76
CA LEU A 77 7.37 -18.16 15.68
C LEU A 77 7.99 -17.64 16.97
N PRO A 78 7.77 -18.33 18.11
CA PRO A 78 8.26 -17.84 19.41
C PRO A 78 9.79 -17.76 19.47
N ASP A 79 10.48 -18.60 18.69
CA ASP A 79 11.94 -18.66 18.63
C ASP A 79 12.53 -17.76 17.52
N VAL A 80 11.69 -17.12 16.70
CA VAL A 80 12.12 -16.18 15.65
C VAL A 80 11.44 -14.84 15.81
N ALA A 81 12.23 -13.84 16.16
CA ALA A 81 11.78 -12.45 16.22
C ALA A 81 11.58 -11.90 14.80
N ILE A 82 10.42 -12.15 14.20
CA ILE A 82 9.96 -11.43 13.00
C ILE A 82 9.29 -10.14 13.46
N ASP A 83 9.92 -9.02 13.16
CA ASP A 83 9.37 -7.69 13.37
C ASP A 83 9.22 -6.98 12.03
N LEU A 84 8.00 -7.01 11.48
CA LEU A 84 7.69 -6.39 10.19
C LEU A 84 7.78 -4.87 10.24
N GLN A 85 7.44 -4.26 11.38
CA GLN A 85 7.56 -2.81 11.56
C GLN A 85 9.03 -2.39 11.55
N ALA A 86 9.88 -3.09 12.30
CA ALA A 86 11.33 -2.84 12.29
C ALA A 86 11.94 -3.06 10.89
N ALA A 87 11.44 -4.04 10.12
CA ALA A 87 11.89 -4.25 8.75
C ALA A 87 11.52 -3.08 7.82
N LEU A 88 10.31 -2.51 7.95
CA LEU A 88 9.90 -1.31 7.21
C LEU A 88 10.77 -0.10 7.60
N ASP A 89 10.97 0.12 8.90
CA ASP A 89 11.76 1.24 9.43
C ASP A 89 13.23 1.15 8.98
N MET A 90 13.81 -0.05 8.99
CA MET A 90 15.15 -0.31 8.49
C MET A 90 15.23 -0.04 6.98
N GLY A 91 14.24 -0.49 6.20
CA GLY A 91 14.20 -0.25 4.75
C GLY A 91 14.12 1.24 4.41
N LEU A 92 13.27 2.00 5.09
CA LEU A 92 13.09 3.44 4.87
C LEU A 92 14.30 4.27 5.32
N SER A 93 14.97 3.85 6.40
CA SER A 93 16.16 4.53 6.93
C SER A 93 17.46 4.12 6.24
N CYS A 94 17.44 3.04 5.45
CA CYS A 94 18.61 2.53 4.74
C CYS A 94 19.18 3.57 3.77
N ALA A 95 20.50 3.78 3.84
CA ALA A 95 21.19 4.77 3.02
C ALA A 95 21.33 4.31 1.55
N VAL A 96 21.44 5.26 0.63
CA VAL A 96 21.76 4.98 -0.78
C VAL A 96 23.11 4.26 -0.86
N GLY A 97 23.14 3.09 -1.51
CA GLY A 97 24.38 2.33 -1.72
C GLY A 97 24.89 1.59 -0.48
N ALA A 98 24.08 1.51 0.59
CA ALA A 98 24.35 0.61 1.70
C ALA A 98 24.41 -0.85 1.20
N THR A 99 25.27 -1.65 1.81
CA THR A 99 25.49 -3.06 1.45
C THR A 99 24.92 -4.03 2.48
N ASP A 100 24.52 -3.52 3.64
CA ASP A 100 24.07 -4.25 4.83
C ASP A 100 22.56 -4.14 5.08
N CYS A 101 21.86 -3.27 4.35
CA CYS A 101 20.41 -3.17 4.35
C CYS A 101 19.93 -2.97 2.92
N THR A 102 18.65 -3.31 2.68
CA THR A 102 18.02 -3.00 1.40
C THR A 102 17.07 -1.84 1.53
N ARG A 103 17.32 -0.83 0.71
CA ARG A 103 16.61 0.44 0.77
C ARG A 103 15.21 0.34 0.17
N LEU A 104 14.24 0.88 0.89
CA LEU A 104 12.89 1.14 0.43
C LEU A 104 12.77 2.64 0.12
N ASP A 105 12.87 3.03 -1.16
CA ASP A 105 12.78 4.44 -1.58
C ASP A 105 11.43 4.75 -2.25
N VAL A 106 10.34 4.65 -1.50
CA VAL A 106 9.00 4.91 -2.04
C VAL A 106 8.77 6.41 -2.22
N VAL A 107 8.43 6.82 -3.45
CA VAL A 107 8.18 8.22 -3.81
C VAL A 107 6.81 8.39 -4.45
N LEU A 108 6.02 9.30 -3.89
CA LEU A 108 4.75 9.74 -4.46
C LEU A 108 5.00 10.89 -5.44
N GLU A 109 4.82 10.64 -6.73
CA GLU A 109 4.79 11.69 -7.76
C GLU A 109 3.36 12.17 -7.93
N ILE A 110 3.10 13.41 -7.51
CA ILE A 110 1.77 13.99 -7.39
C ILE A 110 1.61 15.20 -8.31
N ARG A 111 0.52 15.24 -9.05
CA ARG A 111 -0.03 16.43 -9.72
C ARG A 111 -1.41 16.71 -9.16
N THR A 112 -1.76 17.97 -9.02
CA THR A 112 -3.05 18.37 -8.45
C THR A 112 -3.81 19.30 -9.40
N SER A 113 -5.11 19.36 -9.23
CA SER A 113 -5.95 20.41 -9.76
C SER A 113 -6.89 20.92 -8.67
N ALA A 114 -7.88 21.73 -9.03
CA ALA A 114 -8.88 22.22 -8.08
C ALA A 114 -9.63 21.08 -7.37
N HIS A 115 -9.91 19.98 -8.09
CA HIS A 115 -10.77 18.89 -7.60
C HIS A 115 -10.18 17.49 -7.80
N CYS A 116 -9.01 17.38 -8.42
CA CYS A 116 -8.41 16.09 -8.71
C CYS A 116 -6.96 15.99 -8.23
N VAL A 117 -6.52 14.75 -8.10
CA VAL A 117 -5.12 14.38 -7.95
C VAL A 117 -4.77 13.37 -9.03
N SER A 118 -3.54 13.43 -9.54
CA SER A 118 -2.93 12.33 -10.28
C SER A 118 -1.69 11.87 -9.52
N LEU A 119 -1.60 10.59 -9.25
CA LEU A 119 -0.56 10.01 -8.39
C LEU A 119 0.12 8.83 -9.09
N ARG A 120 1.45 8.83 -9.08
CA ARG A 120 2.28 7.67 -9.37
C ARG A 120 3.11 7.33 -8.14
N VAL A 121 3.37 6.04 -7.96
CA VAL A 121 4.28 5.55 -6.93
C VAL A 121 5.53 5.04 -7.62
N LEU A 122 6.69 5.52 -7.18
CA LEU A 122 7.99 5.22 -7.77
C LEU A 122 8.91 4.59 -6.72
N ASP A 123 9.86 3.78 -7.21
CA ASP A 123 11.03 3.34 -6.45
C ASP A 123 12.22 4.25 -6.81
N GLY A 124 12.46 5.25 -5.98
CA GLY A 124 13.49 6.26 -6.15
C GLY A 124 13.01 7.58 -6.75
N THR A 125 13.91 8.57 -6.73
CA THR A 125 13.66 9.93 -7.23
C THR A 125 14.36 10.22 -8.57
N GLY A 126 15.17 9.28 -9.06
CA GLY A 126 15.98 9.45 -10.27
C GLY A 126 15.18 9.27 -11.56
N ALA A 127 15.77 9.66 -12.70
CA ALA A 127 15.15 9.47 -14.02
C ALA A 127 14.94 7.99 -14.38
N SER A 128 15.68 7.08 -13.73
CA SER A 128 15.56 5.63 -13.87
C SER A 128 14.69 4.97 -12.78
N ALA A 129 13.97 5.76 -11.97
CA ALA A 129 13.11 5.23 -10.93
C ALA A 129 12.05 4.30 -11.53
N ALA A 130 11.93 3.09 -10.97
CA ALA A 130 10.93 2.15 -11.42
C ALA A 130 9.53 2.63 -11.03
N VAL A 131 8.55 2.46 -11.92
CA VAL A 131 7.15 2.76 -11.60
C VAL A 131 6.57 1.56 -10.87
N LEU A 132 6.30 1.72 -9.58
CA LEU A 132 5.63 0.71 -8.76
C LEU A 132 4.13 0.70 -9.02
N GLY A 133 3.54 1.85 -9.39
CA GLY A 133 2.12 1.98 -9.63
C GLY A 133 1.70 3.33 -10.24
N GLY A 134 0.54 3.34 -10.91
CA GLY A 134 -0.10 4.53 -11.47
C GLY A 134 0.25 4.82 -12.94
N PRO A 135 -0.16 5.98 -13.50
CA PRO A 135 -0.84 7.06 -12.82
C PRO A 135 -2.27 6.69 -12.44
N TYR A 136 -2.63 6.95 -11.19
CA TYR A 136 -4.01 6.87 -10.73
C TYR A 136 -4.59 8.28 -10.69
N VAL A 137 -5.85 8.42 -11.07
CA VAL A 137 -6.57 9.69 -10.97
C VAL A 137 -7.62 9.55 -9.87
N GLY A 138 -7.64 10.53 -8.98
CA GLY A 138 -8.52 10.55 -7.81
C GLY A 138 -9.10 11.93 -7.56
N THR A 139 -9.88 12.04 -6.48
CA THR A 139 -10.47 13.30 -6.05
C THR A 139 -9.55 14.03 -5.08
N ARG A 140 -9.70 15.36 -5.03
CA ARG A 140 -9.01 16.24 -4.08
C ARG A 140 -9.99 17.29 -3.58
N ASP A 141 -10.02 17.52 -2.28
CA ASP A 141 -10.82 18.57 -1.67
C ASP A 141 -10.06 19.91 -1.60
N THR A 142 -10.75 20.96 -1.13
CA THR A 142 -10.16 22.30 -0.97
C THR A 142 -9.14 22.39 0.17
N GLY A 143 -9.20 21.47 1.13
CA GLY A 143 -8.23 21.34 2.23
C GLY A 143 -6.93 20.61 1.82
N GLY A 144 -6.90 20.03 0.62
CA GLY A 144 -5.76 19.28 0.10
C GLY A 144 -5.78 17.80 0.40
N SER A 145 -6.85 17.28 1.04
CA SER A 145 -7.06 15.85 1.20
C SER A 145 -7.38 15.25 -0.16
N PHE A 146 -6.81 14.09 -0.45
CA PHE A 146 -7.02 13.38 -1.69
C PHE A 146 -7.43 11.94 -1.42
N ARG A 147 -8.11 11.36 -2.41
CA ARG A 147 -8.50 9.96 -2.43
C ARG A 147 -8.33 9.38 -3.82
N VAL A 148 -7.58 8.30 -3.90
CA VAL A 148 -7.33 7.49 -5.09
C VAL A 148 -7.85 6.09 -4.80
N ILE A 149 -8.56 5.50 -5.77
CA ILE A 149 -9.10 4.15 -5.66
C ILE A 149 -8.87 3.40 -6.97
N GLY A 150 -8.51 2.14 -6.85
CA GLY A 150 -8.35 1.21 -7.96
C GLY A 150 -6.93 1.17 -8.51
N GLY A 151 -6.68 0.09 -9.26
CA GLY A 151 -5.36 -0.26 -9.76
C GLY A 151 -4.59 -1.16 -8.80
N ALA A 152 -3.33 -1.39 -9.12
CA ALA A 152 -2.44 -2.25 -8.34
C ALA A 152 -1.09 -1.58 -8.12
N LEU A 153 -0.49 -1.83 -6.97
CA LEU A 153 0.84 -1.35 -6.58
C LEU A 153 1.77 -2.56 -6.47
N SER A 154 2.87 -2.54 -7.20
CA SER A 154 3.95 -3.52 -7.01
C SER A 154 4.73 -3.14 -5.77
N LEU A 155 4.83 -4.06 -4.82
CA LEU A 155 5.70 -3.92 -3.67
C LEU A 155 7.10 -4.41 -4.07
N PRO A 156 8.15 -3.60 -3.85
CA PRO A 156 9.50 -3.98 -4.25
C PRO A 156 9.96 -5.20 -3.43
N SER A 157 10.33 -6.29 -4.10
CA SER A 157 10.80 -7.54 -3.49
C SER A 157 12.31 -7.46 -3.23
N THR A 158 12.70 -6.66 -2.25
CA THR A 158 14.09 -6.21 -2.15
C THR A 158 15.06 -7.21 -1.50
N ASN A 159 14.56 -8.27 -0.86
CA ASN A 159 15.38 -9.18 -0.05
C ASN A 159 15.44 -10.64 -0.52
N LEU A 160 14.85 -10.97 -1.68
CA LEU A 160 14.81 -12.34 -2.18
C LEU A 160 15.22 -12.40 -3.66
N PRO A 161 16.32 -13.09 -4.01
CA PRO A 161 16.69 -13.28 -5.39
C PRO A 161 15.59 -14.06 -6.14
N ASN A 162 15.08 -13.47 -7.22
CA ASN A 162 13.99 -14.00 -8.04
C ASN A 162 12.60 -14.06 -7.40
N ALA A 163 12.37 -13.42 -6.25
CA ALA A 163 11.02 -13.33 -5.71
C ALA A 163 10.10 -12.59 -6.69
N ALA A 164 8.98 -13.24 -7.01
CA ALA A 164 7.93 -12.60 -7.77
C ALA A 164 7.48 -11.31 -7.05
N PRO A 165 7.23 -10.21 -7.78
CA PRO A 165 6.71 -9.01 -7.17
C PRO A 165 5.36 -9.32 -6.50
N LEU A 166 5.22 -8.91 -5.25
CA LEU A 166 3.93 -8.90 -4.58
C LEU A 166 3.12 -7.71 -5.09
N TRP A 167 1.89 -7.97 -5.49
CA TRP A 167 0.98 -6.94 -5.99
C TRP A 167 -0.11 -6.69 -4.96
N LEU A 168 -0.19 -5.44 -4.51
CA LEU A 168 -1.31 -4.93 -3.74
C LEU A 168 -2.37 -4.44 -4.72
N GLY A 169 -3.40 -5.26 -4.95
CA GLY A 169 -4.55 -4.95 -5.79
C GLY A 169 -5.59 -4.10 -5.09
N ASP A 170 -6.61 -3.66 -5.84
CA ASP A 170 -7.74 -2.88 -5.35
C ASP A 170 -7.32 -1.71 -4.43
N LEU A 171 -6.30 -0.99 -4.90
CA LEU A 171 -5.60 0.04 -4.15
C LEU A 171 -6.56 1.12 -3.63
N PHE A 172 -6.49 1.45 -2.34
CA PHE A 172 -7.03 2.67 -1.76
C PHE A 172 -5.89 3.50 -1.21
N LEU A 173 -5.76 4.74 -1.68
CA LEU A 173 -4.72 5.64 -1.20
C LEU A 173 -5.33 7.00 -0.87
N THR A 174 -5.24 7.39 0.40
CA THR A 174 -5.64 8.71 0.87
C THR A 174 -4.49 9.42 1.53
N GLY A 175 -4.53 10.74 1.54
CA GLY A 175 -3.57 11.57 2.25
C GLY A 175 -3.94 13.03 2.12
N ARG A 176 -3.13 13.91 2.69
CA ARG A 176 -3.34 15.36 2.60
C ARG A 176 -2.06 16.05 2.20
N VAL A 177 -2.10 16.78 1.10
CA VAL A 177 -0.96 17.57 0.61
C VAL A 177 -0.97 18.94 1.30
N GLU A 178 0.07 19.21 2.09
CA GLU A 178 0.25 20.44 2.87
C GLU A 178 1.64 21.02 2.61
N GLY A 179 1.77 21.85 1.57
CA GLY A 179 3.05 22.47 1.21
C GLY A 179 4.14 21.41 0.95
N PRO A 180 5.19 21.31 1.80
CA PRO A 180 6.27 20.35 1.63
C PRO A 180 5.98 18.95 2.20
N SER A 181 4.76 18.64 2.66
CA SER A 181 4.45 17.34 3.26
C SER A 181 3.18 16.70 2.69
N VAL A 182 3.15 15.38 2.72
CA VAL A 182 1.91 14.58 2.67
C VAL A 182 1.71 13.98 4.06
N SER A 183 0.64 14.42 4.74
CA SER A 183 0.23 13.93 6.06
C SER A 183 -0.97 12.98 5.92
N ASN A 184 -1.26 12.25 7.00
CA ASN A 184 -2.39 11.30 7.09
C ASN A 184 -2.44 10.33 5.90
N LEU A 185 -1.28 9.87 5.43
CA LEU A 185 -1.20 8.91 4.33
C LEU A 185 -1.77 7.59 4.84
N VAL A 186 -2.71 7.01 4.10
CA VAL A 186 -3.27 5.68 4.38
C VAL A 186 -3.30 4.91 3.08
N LEU A 187 -2.56 3.82 3.05
CA LEU A 187 -2.48 2.87 1.96
C LEU A 187 -3.29 1.63 2.35
N GLY A 188 -4.29 1.29 1.55
CA GLY A 188 -5.10 0.09 1.65
C GLY A 188 -5.01 -0.71 0.35
N GLY A 189 -5.18 -2.02 0.43
CA GLY A 189 -5.43 -2.86 -0.73
C GLY A 189 -5.41 -4.34 -0.37
N VAL A 190 -5.35 -5.19 -1.39
CA VAL A 190 -5.51 -6.64 -1.25
C VAL A 190 -4.30 -7.37 -1.80
N LEU A 191 -3.67 -8.21 -0.97
CA LEU A 191 -2.69 -9.19 -1.41
C LEU A 191 -3.42 -10.47 -1.82
N GLN A 192 -3.19 -10.93 -3.04
CA GLN A 192 -3.78 -12.19 -3.50
C GLN A 192 -3.08 -13.38 -2.86
N ARG A 193 -3.88 -14.40 -2.52
CA ARG A 193 -3.48 -15.65 -1.89
C ARG A 193 -2.26 -16.31 -2.54
N GLU A 194 -2.33 -16.63 -3.83
CA GLU A 194 -1.26 -17.41 -4.48
C GLU A 194 0.11 -16.69 -4.49
N PRO A 195 0.21 -15.41 -4.88
CA PRO A 195 1.46 -14.66 -4.75
C PRO A 195 1.96 -14.57 -3.30
N LEU A 196 1.06 -14.33 -2.34
CA LEU A 196 1.43 -14.20 -0.92
C LEU A 196 1.96 -15.51 -0.35
N GLU A 197 1.23 -16.61 -0.50
CA GLU A 197 1.64 -17.94 -0.03
C GLU A 197 2.99 -18.32 -0.64
N ARG A 198 3.19 -18.08 -1.94
CA ARG A 198 4.47 -18.33 -2.60
C ARG A 198 5.61 -17.52 -1.96
N ALA A 199 5.42 -16.21 -1.78
CA ALA A 199 6.44 -15.35 -1.19
C ALA A 199 6.79 -15.76 0.25
N VAL A 200 5.78 -16.15 1.05
CA VAL A 200 6.00 -16.65 2.42
C VAL A 200 6.75 -17.98 2.40
N LEU A 201 6.36 -18.94 1.56
CA LEU A 201 7.04 -20.23 1.44
C LEU A 201 8.49 -20.08 0.95
N GLU A 202 8.78 -19.10 0.10
CA GLU A 202 10.14 -18.77 -0.32
C GLU A 202 10.98 -18.16 0.82
N LEU A 203 10.34 -17.47 1.78
CA LEU A 203 10.98 -16.93 2.97
C LEU A 203 11.26 -17.99 4.03
N LEU A 204 10.41 -19.02 4.18
CA LEU A 204 10.52 -19.99 5.28
C LEU A 204 11.93 -20.61 5.46
N PRO A 205 12.64 -21.06 4.40
CA PRO A 205 13.98 -21.61 4.55
C PRO A 205 14.99 -20.62 5.14
N SER A 206 14.80 -19.32 4.88
CA SER A 206 15.70 -18.26 5.36
C SER A 206 15.50 -17.94 6.84
N LEU A 207 14.34 -18.29 7.41
CA LEU A 207 14.02 -18.07 8.81
C LEU A 207 14.68 -19.11 9.74
N GLY A 208 15.23 -20.19 9.18
CA GLY A 208 15.92 -21.23 9.95
C GLY A 208 15.00 -22.01 10.90
N THR A 209 13.69 -21.98 10.65
CA THR A 209 12.66 -22.58 11.51
C THR A 209 12.27 -23.98 11.07
N GLU A 210 11.88 -24.84 12.02
CA GLU A 210 11.22 -26.13 11.72
C GLU A 210 9.73 -25.99 11.38
N LEU A 211 9.22 -24.78 11.11
CA LEU A 211 7.83 -24.61 10.72
C LEU A 211 7.53 -25.39 9.43
N ALA A 212 6.53 -26.26 9.50
CA ALA A 212 6.01 -26.91 8.32
C ALA A 212 5.27 -25.88 7.45
N ALA A 213 5.47 -25.98 6.13
CA ALA A 213 4.75 -25.15 5.15
C ALA A 213 3.23 -25.19 5.39
N ASP A 214 2.68 -26.37 5.70
CA ASP A 214 1.25 -26.56 5.92
C ASP A 214 0.71 -25.75 7.11
N ASP A 215 1.49 -25.60 8.19
CA ASP A 215 1.08 -24.81 9.36
C ASP A 215 0.97 -23.33 8.99
N VAL A 216 1.97 -22.81 8.27
CA VAL A 216 2.02 -21.43 7.81
C VAL A 216 0.87 -21.12 6.84
N LEU A 217 0.61 -22.02 5.89
CA LEU A 217 -0.50 -21.87 4.94
C LEU A 217 -1.86 -21.94 5.61
N LEU A 218 -2.02 -22.76 6.67
CA LEU A 218 -3.24 -22.82 7.45
C LEU A 218 -3.53 -21.49 8.15
N ILE A 219 -2.50 -20.85 8.70
CA ILE A 219 -2.60 -19.55 9.36
C ILE A 219 -3.00 -18.48 8.35
N LEU A 220 -2.27 -18.38 7.22
CA LEU A 220 -2.61 -17.42 6.16
C LEU A 220 -4.04 -17.65 5.64
N GLY A 221 -4.47 -18.92 5.56
CA GLY A 221 -5.84 -19.31 5.22
C GLY A 221 -6.92 -18.70 6.11
N ASN A 222 -6.62 -18.44 7.38
CA ASN A 222 -7.55 -17.80 8.33
C ASN A 222 -7.49 -16.27 8.30
N LEU A 223 -6.61 -15.69 7.48
CA LEU A 223 -6.44 -14.24 7.35
C LEU A 223 -6.96 -13.72 6.00
N TYR A 224 -7.44 -14.59 5.11
CA TYR A 224 -8.09 -14.16 3.87
C TYR A 224 -9.49 -13.63 4.18
N ASP A 225 -9.58 -12.32 4.33
CA ASP A 225 -10.78 -11.56 4.64
C ASP A 225 -11.54 -11.06 3.40
N VAL A 226 -10.86 -11.00 2.25
CA VAL A 226 -11.44 -10.46 1.01
C VAL A 226 -11.80 -11.55 -0.01
N GLU A 227 -13.00 -11.44 -0.58
CA GLU A 227 -13.44 -12.28 -1.71
C GLU A 227 -12.82 -11.85 -3.04
N VAL A 228 -12.00 -12.72 -3.64
CA VAL A 228 -11.46 -12.57 -5.00
C VAL A 228 -12.03 -13.69 -5.87
N GLY A 229 -12.71 -13.32 -6.96
CA GLY A 229 -13.31 -14.30 -7.87
C GLY A 229 -14.38 -15.20 -7.25
N GLY A 230 -15.02 -14.75 -6.15
CA GLY A 230 -16.02 -15.52 -5.40
C GLY A 230 -15.44 -16.51 -4.38
N THR A 231 -14.15 -16.38 -4.05
CA THR A 231 -13.47 -17.19 -3.04
C THR A 231 -12.69 -16.30 -2.07
N CYS A 232 -12.59 -16.74 -0.81
CA CYS A 232 -11.75 -16.09 0.21
C CYS A 232 -10.28 -16.31 -0.10
N ALA A 233 -9.72 -15.36 -0.86
CA ALA A 233 -8.40 -15.49 -1.49
C ALA A 233 -7.67 -14.14 -1.56
N GLY A 234 -8.14 -13.12 -0.88
CA GLY A 234 -7.46 -11.86 -0.66
C GLY A 234 -7.22 -11.64 0.82
N MET A 235 -6.03 -11.17 1.18
CA MET A 235 -5.72 -10.64 2.50
C MET A 235 -5.63 -9.12 2.38
N SER A 236 -6.42 -8.38 3.14
CA SER A 236 -6.35 -6.93 3.19
C SER A 236 -5.09 -6.46 3.90
N VAL A 237 -4.57 -5.33 3.45
CA VAL A 237 -3.41 -4.67 4.01
C VAL A 237 -3.70 -3.19 4.13
N GLY A 238 -3.54 -2.66 5.34
CA GLY A 238 -3.59 -1.24 5.67
C GLY A 238 -2.29 -0.77 6.29
N LEU A 239 -1.69 0.30 5.74
CA LEU A 239 -0.54 1.00 6.30
C LEU A 239 -0.88 2.49 6.46
N THR A 240 -0.38 3.10 7.52
CA THR A 240 -0.41 4.57 7.69
C THR A 240 0.97 5.16 7.49
N GLY A 241 1.07 6.45 7.21
CA GLY A 241 2.39 7.06 7.01
C GLY A 241 2.39 8.55 6.73
N ALA A 242 3.56 9.01 6.31
CA ALA A 242 3.80 10.39 5.88
C ALA A 242 4.91 10.45 4.82
N ALA A 243 4.89 11.52 4.03
CA ALA A 243 5.93 11.79 3.04
C ALA A 243 6.37 13.26 3.07
N THR A 244 7.60 13.51 2.65
CA THR A 244 8.21 14.84 2.60
C THR A 244 8.66 15.17 1.19
N ARG A 245 8.50 16.44 0.80
CA ARG A 245 8.78 16.90 -0.56
C ARG A 245 10.27 16.76 -0.84
N VAL A 246 10.58 16.10 -1.96
CA VAL A 246 11.93 16.02 -2.49
C VAL A 246 12.23 17.33 -3.19
N PRO A 247 13.36 18.00 -2.91
CA PRO A 247 13.77 19.17 -3.67
C PRO A 247 13.83 18.83 -5.17
N GLU A 248 13.31 19.73 -6.00
CA GLU A 248 13.59 19.66 -7.43
C GLU A 248 15.09 19.90 -7.63
N PRO A 249 15.76 19.13 -8.50
CA PRO A 249 17.17 19.32 -8.81
C PRO A 249 17.45 20.70 -9.42
#